data_AF-A0A6M1ZS59-F1
#
_entry.id   AF-A0A6M1ZS59-F1
#
_cell.length_a   1.000
_cell.length_b   1.000
_cell.length_c   1.000
_cell.angle_alpha   90.00
_cell.angle_beta   90.00
_cell.angle_gamma   90.00
#
_symmetry.space_group_name_H-M   'P 1'
#
loop_
_entity.id
_entity.type
_entity.pdbx_description
1 polymer ?
#
loop_
_entity_poly.entity_id
_entity_poly.type
_entity_poly.pdbx_seq_one_letter_code
_entity_poly.pdbx_strand_id
1 'polypeptide(L)'
;MTEEFNFEKSFARLEEILAKINSGKAPLDDSLKLYEEADKLITGCTARLTEAEERVGMLIKNRNGEMALDEENAPLTEDFIPQD
;
A
#
# COMPACT_ATOMS: atom_id res chain seq x y z
N MET A 1 -17.27 12.78 7.18
CA MET A 1 -16.65 11.50 7.59
C MET A 1 -16.11 10.89 6.31
N THR A 2 -14.80 10.90 6.11
CA THR A 2 -14.15 10.27 4.96
C THR A 2 -14.27 8.76 5.12
N GLU A 3 -14.87 8.06 4.16
CA GLU A 3 -14.86 6.60 4.15
C GLU A 3 -13.40 6.14 4.11
N GLU A 4 -12.95 5.45 5.16
CA GLU A 4 -11.60 4.90 5.23
C GLU A 4 -11.48 3.76 4.22
N PHE A 5 -10.46 3.80 3.37
CA PHE A 5 -10.19 2.76 2.39
C PHE A 5 -10.02 1.40 3.08
N ASN A 6 -10.82 0.40 2.69
CA ASN A 6 -10.73 -0.94 3.24
C ASN A 6 -9.79 -1.79 2.38
N PHE A 7 -8.58 -2.04 2.90
CA PHE A 7 -7.55 -2.81 2.19
C PHE A 7 -8.03 -4.22 1.81
N GLU A 8 -8.53 -4.99 2.77
CA GLU A 8 -8.92 -6.40 2.54
C GLU A 8 -9.99 -6.54 1.47
N LYS A 9 -11.00 -5.67 1.49
CA LYS A 9 -12.06 -5.67 0.49
C LYS A 9 -11.53 -5.28 -0.90
N SER A 10 -10.68 -4.26 -0.97
CA SER A 10 -10.10 -3.78 -2.23
C SER A 10 -9.14 -4.81 -2.83
N PHE A 11 -8.36 -5.48 -1.99
CA PHE A 11 -7.43 -6.53 -2.41
C PHE A 11 -8.18 -7.76 -2.92
N ALA A 12 -9.20 -8.24 -2.20
CA ALA A 12 -10.05 -9.32 -2.66
C ALA A 12 -10.70 -9.00 -4.02
N ARG A 13 -11.16 -7.76 -4.22
CA ARG A 13 -11.70 -7.32 -5.50
C ARG A 13 -10.64 -7.34 -6.62
N LEU A 14 -9.42 -6.93 -6.32
CA LEU A 14 -8.31 -6.99 -7.28
C LEU A 14 -8.04 -8.43 -7.73
N GLU A 15 -8.07 -9.39 -6.80
CA GLU A 15 -7.92 -10.82 -7.13
C GLU A 15 -9.04 -11.33 -8.05
N GLU A 16 -10.30 -10.94 -7.79
CA GLU A 16 -11.42 -11.27 -8.68
C GLU A 16 -11.23 -10.72 -10.09
N ILE A 17 -10.75 -9.49 -10.20
CA ILE A 17 -10.49 -8.85 -11.49
C ILE A 17 -9.40 -9.60 -12.25
N LEU A 18 -8.29 -9.93 -11.59
CA LEU A 18 -7.20 -10.71 -12.18
C LEU A 18 -7.68 -12.09 -12.65
N ALA A 19 -8.52 -12.76 -11.86
CA ALA A 19 -9.11 -14.03 -12.27
C ALA A 19 -9.97 -13.90 -13.54
N LYS A 20 -10.75 -12.82 -13.66
CA LYS A 20 -11.56 -12.54 -14.85
C LYS A 20 -10.71 -12.22 -16.08
N ILE A 21 -9.69 -11.38 -15.95
CA ILE A 21 -8.77 -11.03 -17.05
C ILE A 21 -8.01 -12.28 -17.52
N ASN A 22 -7.44 -13.05 -16.59
CA ASN A 22 -6.69 -14.27 -16.90
C ASN A 22 -7.54 -15.38 -17.50
N SER A 23 -8.85 -15.37 -17.28
CA SER A 23 -9.75 -16.32 -17.93
C SER A 23 -9.83 -16.12 -19.45
N GLY A 24 -9.48 -14.94 -19.96
CA GLY A 24 -9.56 -14.58 -21.38
C GLY A 24 -11.00 -14.53 -21.94
N LYS A 25 -12.02 -14.62 -21.08
CA LYS A 25 -13.44 -14.66 -21.49
C LYS A 25 -14.14 -13.31 -21.47
N ALA A 26 -13.49 -12.28 -20.93
CA ALA A 26 -14.05 -10.94 -20.90
C ALA A 26 -13.97 -10.30 -22.29
N PRO A 27 -15.08 -9.72 -22.81
CA PRO A 27 -15.03 -8.86 -23.99
C PRO A 27 -14.03 -7.71 -23.82
N LEU A 28 -13.58 -7.13 -24.93
CA LEU A 28 -12.59 -6.04 -24.91
C LEU A 28 -13.03 -4.86 -24.04
N ASP A 29 -14.28 -4.40 -24.21
CA ASP A 29 -14.82 -3.26 -23.44
C ASP A 29 -14.87 -3.54 -21.94
N ASP A 30 -15.20 -4.78 -21.56
CA ASP A 30 -15.21 -5.19 -20.15
C ASP A 30 -13.79 -5.33 -19.60
N SER A 31 -12.85 -5.79 -20.43
CA SER A 31 -11.43 -5.90 -20.07
C SER A 31 -10.82 -4.53 -19.80
N LEU A 32 -11.18 -3.51 -20.58
CA LEU A 32 -10.77 -2.12 -20.36
C LEU A 32 -11.31 -1.58 -19.03
N LYS A 33 -12.59 -1.80 -18.73
CA LYS A 33 -13.20 -1.39 -17.45
C LYS A 33 -12.56 -2.08 -16.25
N LEU A 34 -12.31 -3.39 -16.37
CA LEU A 34 -11.63 -4.18 -15.35
C LEU A 34 -10.22 -3.66 -15.09
N TYR A 35 -9.50 -3.28 -16.14
CA TYR A 35 -8.17 -2.68 -16.01
C TYR A 35 -8.21 -1.33 -15.29
N GLU A 36 -9.13 -0.43 -15.66
CA GLU A 36 -9.31 0.86 -14.98
C GLU A 36 -9.70 0.70 -13.51
N GLU A 37 -10.52 -0.30 -13.20
CA GLU A 37 -10.86 -0.64 -11.81
C GLU A 37 -9.63 -1.17 -11.06
N ALA A 38 -8.86 -2.07 -11.66
CA ALA A 38 -7.64 -2.60 -11.07
C ALA A 38 -6.61 -1.50 -10.76
N ASP A 39 -6.39 -0.55 -11.66
CA ASP A 39 -5.46 0.57 -11.46
C ASP A 39 -5.80 1.41 -10.22
N LYS A 40 -7.10 1.70 -10.02
CA LYS A 40 -7.59 2.43 -8.84
C LYS A 40 -7.40 1.62 -7.56
N LEU A 41 -7.68 0.32 -7.60
CA LEU A 41 -7.51 -0.57 -6.45
C LEU A 41 -6.04 -0.70 -6.07
N ILE A 42 -5.14 -0.85 -7.04
CA ILE A 42 -3.69 -0.90 -6.83
C ILE A 42 -3.22 0.39 -6.16
N THR A 43 -3.62 1.55 -6.70
CA THR A 43 -3.26 2.85 -6.11
C THR A 43 -3.70 2.97 -4.65
N GLY A 44 -4.94 2.58 -4.33
CA GLY A 44 -5.45 2.61 -2.96
C GLY A 44 -4.75 1.62 -2.03
N CYS A 45 -4.49 0.40 -2.50
CA CYS A 45 -3.78 -0.63 -1.74
C CYS A 45 -2.35 -0.18 -1.41
N THR A 46 -1.61 0.34 -2.40
CA THR A 46 -0.26 0.87 -2.20
C THR A 46 -0.25 2.00 -1.19
N ALA A 47 -1.18 2.96 -1.30
CA ALA A 47 -1.27 4.07 -0.35
C ALA A 47 -1.49 3.58 1.10
N ARG A 48 -2.36 2.58 1.30
CA ARG A 48 -2.61 2.02 2.64
C ARG A 48 -1.42 1.22 3.17
N LEU A 49 -0.69 0.52 2.31
CA LEU A 49 0.54 -0.18 2.69
C LEU A 49 1.63 0.80 3.11
N THR A 50 1.85 1.87 2.34
CA THR A 50 2.81 2.94 2.69
C THR A 50 2.47 3.57 4.03
N GLU A 51 1.19 3.91 4.27
CA GLU A 51 0.75 4.45 5.56
C GLU A 51 1.02 3.47 6.72
N ALA A 52 0.80 2.17 6.50
CA ALA A 52 1.07 1.15 7.51
C ALA A 52 2.58 1.02 7.78
N GLU A 53 3.41 1.03 6.74
CA GLU A 53 4.88 0.98 6.83
C GLU A 53 5.43 2.18 7.61
N GLU A 54 4.97 3.39 7.31
CA GLU A 54 5.35 4.61 8.04
C GLU A 54 5.01 4.51 9.52
N ARG A 55 3.78 4.08 9.85
CA ARG A 55 3.33 3.90 11.25
C ARG A 55 4.18 2.87 11.98
N VAL A 56 4.49 1.74 11.34
CA VAL A 56 5.39 0.72 11.91
C VAL A 56 6.80 1.27 12.11
N GLY A 57 7.33 2.01 11.14
CA GLY A 57 8.63 2.66 11.23
C GLY A 57 8.72 3.63 12.42
N MET A 58 7.68 4.45 12.64
CA MET A 58 7.61 5.32 13.82
C MET A 58 7.54 4.52 15.13
N LEU A 59 6.75 3.44 15.19
CA LEU A 59 6.66 2.59 16.39
C LEU A 59 7.96 1.87 16.72
N ILE A 60 8.73 1.44 15.71
CA ILE A 60 10.05 0.83 15.90
C ILE A 60 11.05 1.86 16.43
N LYS A 61 11.09 3.08 15.86
CA LYS A 61 11.88 4.21 16.40
C LYS A 61 11.50 4.51 17.86
N ASN A 62 10.24 4.37 18.21
CA ASN A 62 9.73 4.61 19.56
C ASN A 62 9.85 3.42 20.54
N ARG A 63 10.35 2.24 20.15
CA ARG A 63 10.45 1.09 21.09
C ARG A 63 11.63 1.19 22.07
N ASN A 64 12.54 2.13 21.84
CA ASN A 64 13.43 2.70 22.86
C ASN A 64 13.01 4.12 23.31
N GLY A 65 11.91 4.66 22.75
CA GLY A 65 11.19 5.80 23.27
C GLY A 65 11.54 7.19 22.73
N GLU A 66 12.53 7.34 21.85
CA GLU A 66 12.99 8.67 21.40
C GLU A 66 13.05 8.78 19.87
N MET A 67 12.48 9.87 19.33
CA MET A 67 12.76 10.28 17.95
C MET A 67 14.21 10.76 17.90
N ALA A 68 15.09 10.01 17.25
CA ALA A 68 16.40 10.52 16.87
C ALA A 68 16.18 11.61 15.80
N LEU A 69 16.40 12.87 16.18
CA LEU A 69 16.31 14.02 15.29
C LEU A 69 17.72 14.59 15.10
N ASP A 70 18.01 15.11 13.92
CA ASP A 70 19.24 15.87 13.70
C ASP A 70 19.13 17.29 14.27
N GLU A 71 20.20 18.08 14.18
CA GLU A 71 20.24 19.46 14.71
C GLU A 71 19.22 20.40 14.02
N GLU A 72 18.63 19.96 12.91
CA GLU A 72 17.65 20.69 12.12
C GLU A 72 16.21 20.20 12.39
N ASN A 73 16.04 19.35 13.41
CA ASN A 73 14.76 18.77 13.81
C ASN A 73 14.14 17.84 12.75
N ALA A 74 14.95 17.33 11.83
CA ALA A 74 14.52 16.34 10.86
C ALA A 74 14.73 14.91 11.41
N PRO A 75 13.88 13.93 11.00
CA PRO A 75 14.04 12.55 11.45
C PRO A 75 15.37 11.97 10.99
N LEU A 76 16.21 11.52 11.92
CA LEU A 76 17.37 10.71 11.56
C LEU A 76 16.90 9.43 10.90
N THR A 77 17.47 9.14 9.74
CA THR A 77 17.31 7.91 8.98
C THR A 77 18.66 7.22 8.94
N GLU A 78 18.71 5.96 9.36
CA GLU A 78 19.89 5.12 9.10
C GLU A 78 19.66 4.32 7.81
N ASP A 79 20.72 4.19 7.01
CA ASP A 79 20.68 3.29 5.86
C ASP A 79 20.54 1.85 6.34
N PHE A 80 19.52 1.17 5.84
CA PHE A 80 19.27 -0.23 6.17
C PHE A 80 20.36 -1.12 5.56
N ILE A 81 21.29 -1.60 6.38
CA ILE A 81 22.26 -2.64 5.99
C ILE A 81 21.74 -3.99 6.51
N PRO A 82 21.22 -4.89 5.64
CA PRO A 82 20.75 -6.20 6.07
C PRO A 82 21.93 -7.04 6.55
N GLN A 83 21.79 -7.73 7.69
CA GLN A 83 22.73 -8.78 8.09
C GLN A 83 22.19 -10.15 7.64
N ASP A 84 23.10 -10.98 7.10
CA ASP A 84 22.86 -12.30 6.48
C ASP A 84 21.99 -13.27 7.33
#